data_AF-A0A5B0GK45-F1
#
_entry.id   AF-A0A5B0GK45-F1
#
_cell.length_a   1.000
_cell.length_b   1.000
_cell.length_c   1.000
_cell.angle_alpha   90.00
_cell.angle_beta   90.00
_cell.angle_gamma   90.00
#
_symmetry.space_group_name_H-M   'P 1'
#
loop_
_entity.id
_entity.type
_entity.pdbx_description
1 polymer ?
#
loop_
_entity_poly.entity_id
_entity_poly.type
_entity_poly.pdbx_seq_one_letter_code
_entity_poly.pdbx_strand_id
1 'polypeptide(L)'
;GPNGRETVELPKAAFEMNLPDALSAALREGVGIGALPTPTAMPALSSGALVRVMPEYRLQKLNAYALYASRQYLDAKIRTFVDFLREAVPKALAEDEAALCPSARP
;
A
#
# COMPACT_ATOMS: atom_id res chain seq x y z
N GLY A 1 -1.39 -7.30 -17.11
CA GLY A 1 0.06 -7.19 -16.95
C GLY A 1 0.70 -6.94 -18.30
N PRO A 2 2.01 -7.19 -18.46
CA PRO A 2 2.76 -7.02 -19.71
C PRO A 2 2.17 -7.80 -20.89
N ASN A 3 1.60 -8.99 -20.66
CA ASN A 3 1.04 -9.87 -21.70
C ASN A 3 -0.49 -9.70 -21.88
N GLY A 4 -1.07 -8.61 -21.39
CA GLY A 4 -2.52 -8.41 -21.39
C GLY A 4 -3.20 -8.98 -20.15
N ARG A 5 -4.44 -9.45 -20.30
CA ARG A 5 -5.28 -9.96 -19.19
C ARG A 5 -5.20 -11.47 -19.15
N GLU A 6 -4.69 -11.99 -18.05
CA GLU A 6 -4.68 -13.41 -17.72
C GLU A 6 -5.47 -13.63 -16.45
N THR A 7 -6.18 -14.75 -16.38
CA THR A 7 -6.90 -15.19 -15.19
C THR A 7 -6.29 -16.51 -14.75
N VAL A 8 -5.88 -16.60 -13.50
CA VAL A 8 -5.30 -17.80 -12.89
C VAL A 8 -6.20 -18.20 -11.73
N GLU A 9 -6.58 -19.47 -11.67
CA GLU A 9 -7.23 -20.03 -10.49
C GLU A 9 -6.18 -20.29 -9.41
N LEU A 10 -6.37 -19.64 -8.26
CA LEU A 10 -5.53 -19.87 -7.10
C LEU A 10 -6.18 -20.93 -6.21
N PRO A 11 -5.40 -21.85 -5.60
CA PRO A 11 -5.93 -22.72 -4.57
C PRO A 11 -6.41 -21.89 -3.39
N LYS A 12 -7.25 -22.49 -2.54
CA LYS A 12 -7.68 -21.84 -1.28
C LYS A 12 -6.45 -21.40 -0.49
N ALA A 13 -6.45 -20.15 -0.04
CA ALA A 13 -5.35 -19.63 0.75
C ALA A 13 -5.22 -20.44 2.05
N ALA A 14 -3.99 -20.85 2.37
CA ALA A 14 -3.70 -21.54 3.63
C ALA A 14 -3.82 -20.61 4.84
N PHE A 15 -3.75 -19.29 4.61
CA PHE A 15 -3.80 -18.26 5.63
C PHE A 15 -4.49 -17.01 5.06
N GLU A 16 -5.46 -16.46 5.80
CA GLU A 16 -6.22 -15.27 5.40
C GLU A 16 -6.23 -14.26 6.55
N MET A 17 -6.02 -12.98 6.22
CA MET A 17 -5.96 -11.92 7.22
C MET A 17 -6.44 -10.60 6.64
N ASN A 18 -7.18 -9.84 7.44
CA ASN A 18 -7.74 -8.53 7.05
C ASN A 18 -7.05 -7.35 7.77
N LEU A 19 -5.78 -7.53 8.16
CA LEU A 19 -4.98 -6.51 8.81
C LEU A 19 -3.60 -6.47 8.15
N PRO A 20 -3.25 -5.38 7.45
CA PRO A 20 -1.99 -5.28 6.70
C PRO A 20 -0.75 -5.57 7.55
N ASP A 21 -0.68 -5.01 8.76
CA ASP A 21 0.51 -5.14 9.61
C ASP A 21 0.72 -6.58 10.08
N ALA A 22 -0.38 -7.26 10.39
CA ALA A 22 -0.31 -8.65 10.83
C ALA A 22 -0.04 -9.60 9.65
N LEU A 23 -0.53 -9.28 8.43
CA LEU A 23 -0.13 -9.99 7.22
C LEU A 23 1.38 -9.78 6.92
N SER A 24 1.89 -8.56 7.08
CA SER A 24 3.33 -8.26 6.92
C SER A 24 4.19 -9.07 7.88
N ALA A 25 3.77 -9.19 9.15
CA ALA A 25 4.43 -10.05 10.12
C ALA A 25 4.45 -11.53 9.66
N ALA A 26 3.31 -12.08 9.25
CA ALA A 26 3.23 -13.45 8.75
C ALA A 26 4.10 -13.69 7.51
N LEU A 27 4.16 -12.72 6.58
CA LEU A 27 4.99 -12.82 5.38
C LEU A 27 6.49 -12.83 5.72
N ARG A 28 6.92 -12.06 6.73
CA ARG A 28 8.31 -12.07 7.22
C ARG A 28 8.72 -13.41 7.83
N GLU A 29 7.76 -14.17 8.34
CA GLU A 29 7.97 -15.54 8.83
C GLU A 29 7.88 -16.61 7.72
N GLY A 30 7.73 -16.20 6.45
CA GLY A 30 7.77 -17.12 5.31
C GLY A 30 6.46 -17.88 5.04
N VAL A 31 5.32 -17.38 5.51
CA VAL A 31 3.99 -18.00 5.26
C VAL A 31 3.61 -18.02 3.76
N GLY A 32 4.26 -17.19 2.93
CA GLY A 32 4.12 -17.23 1.47
C GLY A 32 4.25 -15.87 0.79
N ILE A 33 3.47 -15.67 -0.28
CA ILE A 33 3.37 -14.40 -1.02
C ILE A 33 2.05 -13.73 -0.65
N GLY A 34 2.08 -12.43 -0.43
CA GLY A 34 0.89 -11.66 -0.07
C GLY A 34 0.89 -10.26 -0.67
N ALA A 35 -0.32 -9.69 -0.76
CA ALA A 35 -0.55 -8.34 -1.21
C ALA A 35 -0.57 -7.39 -0.01
N LEU A 36 0.35 -6.43 0.02
CA LEU A 36 0.41 -5.39 1.05
C LEU A 36 0.24 -4.01 0.43
N PRO A 37 -0.45 -3.07 1.12
CA PRO A 37 -0.34 -1.66 0.82
C PRO A 37 1.12 -1.20 0.90
N THR A 38 1.51 -0.33 -0.03
CA THR A 38 2.85 0.24 -0.12
C THR A 38 3.43 0.68 1.24
N PRO A 39 2.76 1.53 2.04
CA PRO A 39 3.36 2.04 3.28
C PRO A 39 3.66 0.95 4.31
N THR A 40 2.82 -0.10 4.37
CA THR A 40 3.03 -1.25 5.26
C THR A 40 4.18 -2.14 4.79
N ALA A 41 4.38 -2.26 3.48
CA ALA A 41 5.44 -3.09 2.91
C ALA A 41 6.82 -2.42 3.00
N MET A 42 6.88 -1.09 2.92
CA MET A 42 8.14 -0.33 2.80
C MET A 42 9.20 -0.69 3.85
N PRO A 43 8.92 -0.73 5.16
CA PRO A 43 9.95 -1.06 6.16
C PRO A 43 10.57 -2.44 5.94
N ALA A 44 9.76 -3.42 5.55
CA ALA A 44 10.20 -4.78 5.32
C ALA A 44 10.94 -4.93 3.97
N LEU A 45 10.54 -4.17 2.95
CA LEU A 45 11.26 -4.10 1.66
C LEU A 45 12.61 -3.41 1.82
N SER A 46 12.68 -2.29 2.54
CA SER A 46 13.91 -1.52 2.76
C SER A 46 14.94 -2.29 3.60
N SER A 47 14.49 -3.12 4.54
CA SER A 47 15.36 -3.99 5.34
C SER A 47 15.76 -5.28 4.61
N GLY A 48 15.16 -5.59 3.46
CA GLY A 48 15.35 -6.85 2.74
C GLY A 48 14.64 -8.05 3.37
N ALA A 49 13.81 -7.85 4.40
CA ALA A 49 13.01 -8.90 5.02
C ALA A 49 11.86 -9.38 4.10
N LEU A 50 11.41 -8.53 3.18
CA LEU A 50 10.51 -8.89 2.09
C LEU A 50 11.11 -8.50 0.74
N VAL A 51 10.68 -9.17 -0.32
CA VAL A 51 11.08 -8.88 -1.70
C VAL A 51 9.86 -8.78 -2.60
N ARG A 52 9.89 -7.87 -3.58
CA ARG A 52 8.83 -7.72 -4.57
C ARG A 52 8.98 -8.78 -5.68
N VAL A 53 8.00 -9.68 -5.77
CA VAL A 53 8.05 -10.84 -6.70
C VAL A 53 7.47 -10.57 -8.09
N MET A 54 6.63 -9.55 -8.26
CA MET A 54 5.97 -9.22 -9.54
C MET A 54 6.11 -7.72 -9.87
N PRO A 55 7.29 -7.27 -10.31
CA PRO A 55 7.56 -5.84 -10.53
C PRO A 55 6.76 -5.22 -11.67
N GLU A 56 6.40 -6.01 -12.68
CA GLU A 56 5.64 -5.55 -13.86
C GLU A 56 4.12 -5.50 -13.64
N TYR A 57 3.67 -6.02 -12.50
CA TYR A 57 2.26 -6.03 -12.13
C TYR A 57 2.03 -5.05 -10.99
N ARG A 58 0.86 -4.40 -11.05
CA ARG A 58 0.38 -3.52 -9.99
C ARG A 58 -1.00 -3.96 -9.57
N LEU A 59 -1.23 -3.94 -8.26
CA LEU A 59 -2.56 -4.11 -7.68
C LEU A 59 -3.42 -2.88 -7.97
N GLN A 60 -4.72 -3.01 -7.72
CA GLN A 60 -5.65 -1.90 -7.80
C GLN A 60 -5.19 -0.72 -6.94
N LYS A 61 -5.32 0.50 -7.48
CA LYS A 61 -5.06 1.71 -6.72
C LYS A 61 -6.11 1.89 -5.63
N LEU A 62 -5.67 2.14 -4.41
CA LEU A 62 -6.53 2.46 -3.28
C LEU A 62 -6.57 3.98 -3.11
N ASN A 63 -7.76 4.53 -2.89
CA ASN A 63 -7.94 5.96 -2.62
C ASN A 63 -8.01 6.20 -1.11
N ALA A 64 -7.32 7.25 -0.63
CA ALA A 64 -7.43 7.72 0.74
C ALA A 64 -8.45 8.87 0.82
N TYR A 65 -9.33 8.83 1.84
CA TYR A 65 -10.36 9.84 2.06
C TYR A 65 -10.29 10.37 3.49
N ALA A 66 -10.37 11.69 3.65
CA ALA A 66 -10.60 12.32 4.95
C ALA A 66 -12.11 12.49 5.15
N LEU A 67 -12.69 11.73 6.09
CA LEU A 67 -14.11 11.77 6.42
C LEU A 67 -14.33 12.52 7.75
N TYR A 68 -15.31 13.42 7.77
CA TYR A 68 -15.70 14.19 8.96
C TYR A 68 -17.22 14.46 8.94
N ALA A 69 -17.81 14.62 10.13
CA ALA A 69 -19.25 14.49 10.34
C ALA A 69 -20.12 15.53 9.60
N SER A 70 -19.65 16.77 9.40
CA SER A 70 -20.42 17.81 8.70
C SER A 70 -19.53 18.77 7.92
N ARG A 71 -20.01 19.22 6.76
CA ARG A 71 -19.42 20.33 5.99
C ARG A 71 -19.95 21.70 6.43
N GLN A 72 -21.06 21.76 7.17
CA GLN A 72 -21.59 23.00 7.75
C GLN A 72 -20.96 23.26 9.12
N TYR A 73 -20.45 24.47 9.33
CA TYR A 73 -19.79 24.92 10.56
C TYR A 73 -18.53 24.12 10.92
N LEU A 74 -17.67 23.85 9.93
CA LEU A 74 -16.38 23.22 10.17
C LEU A 74 -15.49 24.14 11.03
N ASP A 75 -15.20 23.72 12.27
CA ASP A 75 -14.27 24.40 13.17
C ASP A 75 -12.93 24.64 12.45
N ALA A 76 -12.32 25.80 12.69
CA ALA A 76 -11.01 26.15 12.17
C ALA A 76 -9.97 25.06 12.42
N LYS A 77 -10.02 24.38 13.58
CA LYS A 77 -9.10 23.28 13.92
C LYS A 77 -9.18 22.11 12.92
N ILE A 78 -10.40 21.69 12.57
CA ILE A 78 -10.61 20.57 11.63
C ILE A 78 -10.18 20.99 10.23
N ARG A 79 -10.51 22.21 9.81
CA ARG A 79 -10.10 22.76 8.52
C ARG A 79 -8.58 22.76 8.37
N THR A 80 -7.87 23.36 9.33
CA THR A 80 -6.41 23.42 9.32
C THR A 80 -5.78 22.02 9.31
N PHE A 81 -6.35 21.06 10.05
CA PHE A 81 -5.86 19.68 10.03
C PHE A 81 -6.09 18.99 8.68
N VAL A 82 -7.27 19.13 8.08
CA VAL A 82 -7.56 18.59 6.74
C VAL A 82 -6.67 19.24 5.67
N ASP A 83 -6.41 20.54 5.80
CA ASP A 83 -5.49 21.26 4.91
C ASP A 83 -4.07 20.71 5.02
N PHE A 84 -3.58 20.48 6.25
CA PHE A 84 -2.32 19.81 6.49
C PHE A 84 -2.28 18.39 5.88
N LEU A 85 -3.30 17.57 6.12
CA LEU A 85 -3.35 16.20 5.58
C LEU A 85 -3.34 16.19 4.05
N ARG A 86 -4.01 17.14 3.41
CA ARG A 86 -4.05 17.26 1.94
C ARG A 86 -2.67 17.52 1.35
N GLU A 87 -1.76 18.15 2.08
CA GLU A 87 -0.38 18.39 1.66
C GLU A 87 0.54 17.23 2.08
N ALA A 88 0.44 16.78 3.33
CA ALA A 88 1.36 15.81 3.91
C ALA A 88 1.16 14.38 3.39
N VAL A 89 -0.11 13.93 3.25
CA VAL A 89 -0.41 12.54 2.88
C VAL A 89 0.04 12.19 1.46
N PRO A 90 -0.29 12.99 0.41
CA PRO A 90 0.17 12.68 -0.95
C PRO A 90 1.70 12.64 -1.05
N LYS A 91 2.39 13.52 -0.32
CA LYS A 91 3.85 13.56 -0.30
C LYS A 91 4.43 12.26 0.27
N ALA A 92 3.96 11.84 1.45
CA ALA A 92 4.43 10.60 2.07
C ALA A 92 4.17 9.37 1.18
N LEU A 93 2.99 9.28 0.56
CA LEU A 93 2.66 8.16 -0.34
C LEU A 93 3.49 8.17 -1.62
N ALA A 94 3.81 9.36 -2.17
CA ALA A 94 4.64 9.48 -3.36
C ALA A 94 6.10 9.11 -3.09
N GLU A 95 6.62 9.41 -1.89
CA GLU A 95 7.96 9.00 -1.46
C GLU A 95 8.08 7.47 -1.41
N ASP A 96 7.09 6.78 -0.82
CA ASP A 96 7.05 5.32 -0.80
C ASP A 96 6.90 4.71 -2.21
N GLU A 97 6.05 5.30 -3.07
CA GLU A 97 5.87 4.83 -4.45
C GLU A 97 7.15 4.99 -5.29
N ALA A 98 7.87 6.10 -5.10
CA ALA A 98 9.15 6.34 -5.75
C ALA A 98 10.20 5.29 -5.31
N ALA A 99 10.23 4.95 -4.02
CA ALA A 99 11.14 3.93 -3.49
C ALA A 99 10.80 2.50 -3.97
N LEU A 100 9.53 2.22 -4.28
CA LEU A 100 9.07 0.93 -4.85
C LEU A 100 9.41 0.72 -6.33
N CYS A 101 9.69 1.80 -7.05
CA CYS A 101 10.09 1.76 -8.44
C CYS A 101 11.62 1.83 -8.51
N PRO A 102 12.36 0.71 -8.38
CA PRO A 102 13.72 0.73 -8.88
C PRO A 102 13.59 1.02 -10.37
N SER A 103 14.24 2.08 -10.83
CA SER A 103 14.46 2.34 -12.25
C SER A 103 14.62 1.02 -12.98
N ALA A 104 13.91 0.85 -14.10
CA ALA A 104 14.19 -0.19 -15.07
C ALA A 104 15.72 -0.32 -15.16
N ARG A 105 16.25 -1.38 -14.56
CA ARG A 105 17.69 -1.63 -14.60
C ARG A 105 17.93 -2.03 -16.06
N PRO A 106 18.80 -1.34 -16.80
CA PRO A 106 19.02 -1.59 -18.22
C PRO A 106 19.44 -3.03 -18.50
#